data_AF-A0A7S3J0I0-F1
#
_entry.id   AF-A0A7S3J0I0-F1
#
_cell.length_a   1.000
_cell.length_b   1.000
_cell.length_c   1.000
_cell.angle_alpha   90.00
_cell.angle_beta   90.00
_cell.angle_gamma   90.00
#
_symmetry.space_group_name_H-M   'P 1'
#
loop_
_entity.id
_entity.type
_entity.pdbx_description
1 polymer ?
#
loop_
_entity_poly.entity_id
_entity_poly.type
_entity_poly.pdbx_seq_one_letter_code
_entity_poly.pdbx_strand_id
1 'polypeptide(L)'
;EVEMDIAEVEELFEDTKKVKVDEAQPVVARKLNVKRSFFDGDLQQKMCIVLKRLPKAEITCEILMNIDEDFVTKIQPSIVSGILRAWPEESDVQGLLDEYNENPNESWDFAEDFVIQLKDIK
;
A
#
# COMPACT_ATOMS: atom_id res chain seq x y z
N GLU A 1 15.23 -5.07 34.44
CA GLU A 1 15.23 -4.48 33.09
C GLU A 1 15.21 -5.64 32.12
N VAL A 2 14.28 -5.65 31.17
CA VAL A 2 14.23 -6.68 30.12
C VAL A 2 14.86 -6.02 28.90
N GLU A 3 16.14 -6.29 28.65
CA GLU A 3 16.76 -5.99 27.36
C GLU A 3 16.14 -6.96 26.35
N MET A 4 15.32 -6.42 25.45
CA MET A 4 14.86 -7.18 24.28
C MET A 4 15.97 -7.16 23.25
N ASP A 5 16.48 -8.35 22.90
CA ASP A 5 17.47 -8.52 21.84
C ASP A 5 16.84 -8.18 20.49
N ILE A 6 17.28 -7.08 19.89
CA ILE A 6 16.79 -6.57 18.60
C ILE A 6 16.97 -7.63 17.49
N ALA A 7 18.03 -8.45 17.58
CA ALA A 7 18.29 -9.54 16.64
C ALA A 7 17.23 -10.65 16.71
N GLU A 8 16.66 -10.95 17.88
CA GLU A 8 15.60 -11.95 18.03
C GLU A 8 14.27 -11.43 17.45
N VAL A 9 14.04 -10.12 17.55
CA VAL A 9 12.88 -9.47 16.91
C VAL A 9 13.03 -9.49 15.40
N GLU A 10 14.20 -9.17 14.86
CA GLU A 10 14.46 -9.22 13.41
C GLU A 10 14.27 -10.63 12.83
N GLU A 11 14.73 -11.68 13.52
CA GLU A 11 14.55 -13.07 13.08
C GLU A 11 13.07 -13.51 13.08
N LEU A 12 12.27 -13.02 14.04
CA LEU A 12 10.82 -13.25 14.11
C LEU A 12 10.04 -12.62 12.94
N PHE A 13 10.52 -11.51 12.38
CA PHE A 13 9.92 -10.88 11.19
C PHE A 13 10.45 -11.47 9.87
N GLU A 14 11.63 -12.10 9.86
CA GLU A 14 12.10 -12.86 8.69
C GLU A 14 11.31 -14.15 8.44
N ASP A 15 10.84 -14.81 9.50
CA ASP A 15 10.26 -16.16 9.39
C ASP A 15 8.82 -16.20 8.86
N THR A 16 8.16 -15.05 8.70
CA THR A 16 6.88 -14.97 7.96
C THR A 16 7.05 -15.04 6.45
N LYS A 17 8.28 -15.00 5.92
CA LYS A 17 8.56 -15.18 4.48
C LYS A 17 8.53 -16.64 3.99
N LYS A 18 8.36 -17.63 4.86
CA LYS A 18 8.32 -19.05 4.44
C LYS A 18 6.93 -19.63 4.61
N VAL A 19 6.07 -19.38 3.62
CA VAL A 19 4.88 -20.21 3.41
C VAL A 19 5.33 -21.65 3.22
N LYS A 20 5.00 -22.53 4.18
CA LYS A 20 5.14 -23.97 4.04
C LYS A 20 4.29 -24.44 2.85
N VAL A 21 4.96 -24.92 1.81
CA VAL A 21 4.33 -25.61 0.69
C VAL A 21 4.08 -27.05 1.15
N ASP A 22 2.85 -27.33 1.57
CA ASP A 22 2.40 -28.72 1.66
C ASP A 22 2.30 -29.29 0.24
N GLU A 23 3.01 -30.39 0.04
CA GLU A 23 3.10 -31.15 -1.20
C GLU A 23 1.75 -31.78 -1.55
N ALA A 24 1.09 -31.30 -2.61
CA ALA A 24 0.41 -32.13 -3.61
C ALA A 24 -0.36 -31.28 -4.64
N GLN A 25 0.25 -31.10 -5.82
CA GLN A 25 -0.33 -31.17 -7.18
C GLN A 25 0.48 -30.26 -8.12
N PRO A 26 0.67 -30.64 -9.40
CA PRO A 26 1.48 -29.87 -10.34
C PRO A 26 0.69 -28.64 -10.79
N VAL A 27 0.70 -27.60 -9.97
CA VAL A 27 0.17 -26.30 -10.36
C VAL A 27 1.27 -25.62 -11.15
N VAL A 28 1.00 -25.47 -12.45
CA VAL A 28 1.72 -24.59 -13.39
C VAL A 28 2.30 -23.41 -12.61
N ALA A 29 3.63 -23.28 -12.63
CA ALA A 29 4.34 -22.18 -12.00
C ALA A 29 3.88 -20.85 -12.62
N ARG A 30 2.75 -20.33 -12.13
CA ARG A 30 2.43 -18.91 -12.24
C ARG A 30 3.56 -18.25 -11.49
N LYS A 31 4.45 -17.56 -12.20
CA LYS A 31 5.35 -16.57 -11.58
C LYS A 31 4.44 -15.74 -10.69
N LEU A 32 4.49 -15.98 -9.37
CA LEU A 32 3.83 -15.14 -8.40
C LEU A 32 4.52 -13.79 -8.61
N ASN A 33 3.77 -12.85 -9.18
CA ASN A 33 4.20 -11.48 -9.28
C ASN A 33 4.10 -10.94 -7.85
N VAL A 34 5.04 -11.35 -7.00
CA VAL A 34 5.08 -10.96 -5.59
C VAL A 34 5.46 -9.50 -5.60
N LYS A 35 4.46 -8.66 -5.38
CA LYS A 35 4.65 -7.23 -5.25
C LYS A 35 5.20 -6.95 -3.85
N ARG A 36 6.10 -5.98 -3.75
CA ARG A 36 6.61 -5.49 -2.48
C ARG A 36 5.46 -4.78 -1.76
N SER A 37 5.27 -5.14 -0.49
CA SER A 37 4.38 -4.41 0.42
C SER A 37 5.21 -3.83 1.55
N PHE A 38 4.87 -2.62 1.97
CA PHE A 38 5.47 -1.95 3.12
C PHE A 38 4.45 -1.82 4.24
N PHE A 39 3.19 -1.55 3.90
CA PHE A 39 2.14 -1.45 4.89
C PHE A 39 1.86 -2.80 5.53
N ASP A 40 1.40 -2.77 6.79
CA ASP A 40 0.86 -3.96 7.43
C ASP A 40 -0.38 -4.46 6.66
N GLY A 41 -0.69 -5.75 6.80
CA GLY A 41 -1.76 -6.37 6.03
C GLY A 41 -3.15 -5.74 6.27
N ASP A 42 -3.39 -5.17 7.46
CA ASP A 42 -4.68 -4.57 7.83
C ASP A 42 -4.85 -3.17 7.20
N LEU A 43 -3.82 -2.33 7.28
CA LEU A 43 -3.75 -1.01 6.64
C LEU A 43 -3.81 -1.16 5.13
N GLN A 44 -3.00 -2.06 4.56
CA GLN A 44 -3.01 -2.37 3.13
C GLN A 44 -4.40 -2.77 2.66
N GLN A 45 -5.07 -3.66 3.41
CA GLN A 45 -6.42 -4.12 3.06
C GLN A 45 -7.45 -3.00 3.16
N LYS A 46 -7.43 -2.18 4.22
CA LYS A 46 -8.32 -1.01 4.39
C LYS A 46 -8.15 -0.02 3.25
N MET A 47 -6.90 0.31 2.92
CA MET A 47 -6.58 1.19 1.80
C MET A 47 -7.10 0.60 0.49
N CYS A 48 -6.80 -0.67 0.20
CA CYS A 48 -7.28 -1.33 -1.00
C CYS A 48 -8.80 -1.29 -1.15
N ILE A 49 -9.56 -1.47 -0.07
CA ILE A 49 -11.03 -1.40 -0.10
C ILE A 49 -11.52 -0.01 -0.48
N VAL A 50 -10.89 1.03 0.06
CA VAL A 50 -11.27 2.42 -0.20
C VAL A 50 -10.83 2.86 -1.59
N LEU A 51 -9.58 2.58 -1.96
CA LEU A 51 -8.99 2.93 -3.26
C LEU A 51 -9.68 2.20 -4.42
N LYS A 52 -10.20 0.99 -4.23
CA LYS A 52 -11.02 0.29 -5.25
C LYS A 52 -12.34 0.99 -5.55
N ARG A 53 -12.83 1.86 -4.66
CA ARG A 53 -14.04 2.65 -4.87
C ARG A 53 -13.75 3.98 -5.54
N LEU A 54 -12.49 4.37 -5.63
CA LEU A 54 -12.07 5.54 -6.37
C LEU A 54 -12.04 5.27 -7.88
N PRO A 55 -12.19 6.31 -8.70
CA PRO A 55 -11.70 6.30 -10.07
C PRO A 55 -10.22 5.89 -10.14
N LYS A 56 -9.70 5.65 -11.35
CA LYS A 56 -8.26 5.39 -11.53
C LYS A 56 -7.42 6.48 -10.86
N ALA A 57 -6.24 6.13 -10.36
CA ALA A 57 -5.34 7.04 -9.64
C ALA A 57 -5.16 8.37 -10.37
N GLU A 58 -4.81 8.34 -11.66
CA GLU A 58 -4.71 9.52 -12.53
C GLU A 58 -5.93 10.46 -12.45
N ILE A 59 -7.14 9.90 -12.52
CA ILE A 59 -8.40 10.65 -12.46
C ILE A 59 -8.63 11.20 -11.04
N THR A 60 -8.37 10.41 -10.01
CA THR A 60 -8.49 10.88 -8.61
C THR A 60 -7.51 12.01 -8.33
N CYS A 61 -6.30 11.91 -8.85
CA CYS A 61 -5.25 12.93 -8.76
C CYS A 61 -5.64 14.21 -9.49
N GLU A 62 -6.12 14.11 -10.74
CA GLU A 62 -6.63 15.26 -11.51
C GLU A 62 -7.82 15.94 -10.83
N ILE A 63 -8.73 15.14 -10.23
CA ILE A 63 -9.88 15.64 -9.49
C ILE A 63 -9.42 16.36 -8.21
N LEU A 64 -8.49 15.79 -7.43
CA LEU A 64 -7.94 16.44 -6.23
C LEU A 64 -7.18 17.73 -6.54
N MET A 65 -6.52 17.81 -7.70
CA MET A 65 -5.80 18.99 -8.16
C MET A 65 -6.75 20.10 -8.67
N ASN A 66 -7.83 19.70 -9.35
CA ASN A 66 -8.86 20.62 -9.83
C ASN A 66 -10.08 20.52 -8.91
N ILE A 67 -9.96 21.05 -7.69
CA ILE A 67 -11.11 21.21 -6.79
C ILE A 67 -12.07 22.24 -7.40
N ASP A 68 -12.89 21.81 -8.35
CA ASP A 68 -14.04 22.55 -8.85
C ASP A 68 -15.33 22.03 -8.19
N GLU A 69 -16.47 22.67 -8.45
CA GLU A 69 -17.77 22.22 -7.93
C GLU A 69 -18.15 20.80 -8.41
N ASP A 70 -17.53 20.33 -9.49
CA ASP A 70 -17.69 18.99 -10.07
C ASP A 70 -16.87 17.92 -9.33
N PHE A 71 -15.94 18.30 -8.46
CA PHE A 71 -15.24 17.40 -7.53
C PHE A 71 -16.25 16.65 -6.63
N VAL A 72 -17.21 17.40 -6.08
CA VAL A 72 -18.22 16.89 -5.14
C VAL A 72 -19.27 16.04 -5.87
N THR A 73 -19.48 16.26 -7.18
CA THR A 73 -20.41 15.47 -7.99
C THR A 73 -19.76 14.15 -8.48
N LYS A 74 -18.44 14.15 -8.72
CA LYS A 74 -17.70 12.99 -9.24
C LYS A 74 -17.16 12.05 -8.16
N ILE A 75 -16.80 12.58 -6.99
CA ILE A 75 -16.38 11.77 -5.84
C ILE A 75 -17.44 11.83 -4.76
N GLN A 76 -18.05 10.69 -4.44
CA GLN A 76 -19.01 10.63 -3.34
C GLN A 76 -18.34 11.06 -2.02
N PRO A 77 -18.97 11.92 -1.20
CA PRO A 77 -18.41 12.33 0.09
C PRO A 77 -18.03 11.17 1.02
N SER A 78 -18.78 10.06 0.93
CA SER A 78 -18.49 8.82 1.66
C SER A 78 -17.14 8.18 1.30
N ILE A 79 -16.68 8.36 0.05
CA ILE A 79 -15.38 7.89 -0.43
C ILE A 79 -14.28 8.77 0.15
N VAL A 80 -14.45 10.09 0.13
CA VAL A 80 -13.49 11.05 0.74
C VAL A 80 -13.34 10.77 2.24
N SER A 81 -14.45 10.61 2.96
CA SER A 81 -14.40 10.23 4.38
C SER A 81 -13.74 8.86 4.61
N GLY A 82 -13.93 7.93 3.67
CA GLY A 82 -13.26 6.63 3.68
C GLY A 82 -11.75 6.75 3.52
N ILE A 83 -11.28 7.60 2.60
CA ILE A 83 -9.86 7.86 2.36
C ILE A 83 -9.25 8.49 3.61
N LEU A 84 -9.84 9.57 4.11
CA LEU A 84 -9.33 10.26 5.30
C LEU A 84 -9.26 9.36 6.54
N ARG A 85 -10.14 8.35 6.64
CA ARG A 85 -10.13 7.39 7.76
C ARG A 85 -9.16 6.24 7.58
N ALA A 86 -8.89 5.84 6.34
CA ALA A 86 -7.98 4.75 5.99
C ALA A 86 -6.60 5.26 5.57
N TRP A 87 -6.37 6.57 5.64
CA TRP A 87 -5.12 7.18 5.22
C TRP A 87 -4.00 6.74 6.16
N PRO A 88 -2.85 6.30 5.63
CA PRO A 88 -1.68 5.96 6.44
C PRO A 88 -1.19 7.18 7.23
N GLU A 89 -0.54 6.95 8.37
CA GLU A 89 0.04 8.04 9.13
C GLU A 89 1.20 8.68 8.36
N GLU A 90 1.55 9.92 8.69
CA GLU A 90 2.64 10.64 8.00
C GLU A 90 3.98 9.87 8.08
N SER A 91 4.24 9.20 9.20
CA SER A 91 5.42 8.34 9.36
C SER A 91 5.43 7.13 8.42
N ASP A 92 4.27 6.51 8.18
CA ASP A 92 4.14 5.36 7.29
C ASP A 92 4.31 5.79 5.82
N VAL A 93 3.78 6.96 5.47
CA VAL A 93 3.98 7.56 4.15
C VAL A 93 5.47 7.86 3.94
N GLN A 94 6.12 8.51 4.90
CA GLN A 94 7.55 8.83 4.77
C GLN A 94 8.40 7.55 4.68
N GLY A 95 8.12 6.55 5.52
CA GLY A 95 8.82 5.27 5.49
C GLY A 95 8.65 4.54 4.16
N LEU A 96 7.44 4.54 3.59
CA LEU A 96 7.20 3.99 2.26
C LEU A 96 8.01 4.73 1.18
N LEU A 97 8.07 6.06 1.24
CA LEU A 97 8.81 6.86 0.27
C LEU A 97 10.33 6.63 0.36
N ASP A 98 10.86 6.45 1.57
CA ASP A 98 12.27 6.14 1.78
C ASP A 98 12.60 4.75 1.23
N GLU A 99 11.78 3.74 1.54
CA GLU A 99 11.91 2.38 1.01
C GLU A 99 11.79 2.35 -0.53
N TYR A 100 10.91 3.16 -1.11
CA TYR A 100 10.78 3.35 -2.56
C TYR A 100 12.03 3.98 -3.19
N ASN A 101 12.62 4.99 -2.54
CA ASN A 101 13.83 5.63 -3.05
C ASN A 101 15.03 4.66 -3.06
N GLU A 102 15.09 3.73 -2.10
CA GLU A 102 16.08 2.66 -2.06
C GLU A 102 15.82 1.58 -3.13
N ASN A 103 14.55 1.34 -3.47
CA ASN A 103 14.11 0.26 -4.34
C ASN A 103 13.14 0.71 -5.45
N PRO A 104 13.54 1.65 -6.34
CA PRO A 104 12.62 2.33 -7.26
C PRO A 104 12.12 1.46 -8.42
N ASN A 105 12.79 0.33 -8.70
CA ASN A 105 12.45 -0.56 -9.80
C ASN A 105 11.56 -1.75 -9.38
N GLU A 106 11.23 -1.85 -8.09
CA GLU A 106 10.36 -2.90 -7.56
C GLU A 106 8.90 -2.68 -7.99
N SER A 107 8.15 -3.78 -8.11
CA SER A 107 6.71 -3.68 -8.31
C SER A 107 6.03 -3.58 -6.94
N TRP A 108 5.36 -2.46 -6.70
CA TRP A 108 4.67 -2.19 -5.45
C TRP A 108 3.23 -2.68 -5.47
N ASP A 109 2.72 -3.02 -4.28
CA ASP A 109 1.31 -3.31 -4.10
C ASP A 109 0.44 -2.09 -4.41
N PHE A 110 -0.82 -2.32 -4.75
CA PHE A 110 -1.71 -1.31 -5.32
C PHE A 110 -1.91 -0.11 -4.38
N ALA A 111 -1.97 -0.35 -3.06
CA ALA A 111 -2.13 0.72 -2.08
C ALA A 111 -0.87 1.60 -2.00
N GLU A 112 0.30 0.97 -1.91
CA GLU A 112 1.60 1.64 -1.90
C GLU A 112 1.88 2.39 -3.20
N ASP A 113 1.62 1.76 -4.35
CA ASP A 113 1.79 2.35 -5.68
C ASP A 113 0.94 3.63 -5.83
N PHE A 114 -0.28 3.64 -5.30
CA PHE A 114 -1.13 4.83 -5.28
C PHE A 114 -0.50 5.96 -4.44
N VAL A 115 0.04 5.66 -3.26
CA VAL A 115 0.71 6.64 -2.39
C VAL A 115 1.99 7.17 -3.03
N ILE A 116 2.77 6.30 -3.67
CA ILE A 116 3.98 6.67 -4.40
C ILE A 116 3.64 7.62 -5.56
N GLN A 117 2.59 7.31 -6.34
CA GLN A 117 2.15 8.18 -7.45
C GLN A 117 1.70 9.56 -6.97
N LEU A 118 1.18 9.69 -5.75
CA LEU A 118 0.80 10.98 -5.19
C LEU A 118 2.00 11.90 -4.93
N LYS A 119 3.22 11.37 -4.71
CA LYS A 119 4.43 12.18 -4.53
C LYS A 119 4.78 13.01 -5.76
N ASP A 120 4.51 12.48 -6.96
CA ASP A 120 4.91 13.11 -8.23
C ASP A 120 3.93 14.20 -8.69
N ILE A 121 2.87 14.42 -7.91
CA ILE A 121 1.84 15.41 -8.19
C ILE A 121 2.30 16.78 -7.65
N LYS A 122 2.60 17.71 -8.56
CA LYS A 122 3.01 19.09 -8.29
C LYS A 122 1.90 20.09 -8.54
#